data_AF-A0A971G197-F1
#
_entry.id   AF-A0A971G197-F1
#
_cell.length_a   1.000
_cell.length_b   1.000
_cell.length_c   1.000
_cell.angle_alpha   90.00
_cell.angle_beta   90.00
_cell.angle_gamma   90.00
#
_symmetry.space_group_name_H-M   'P 1'
#
loop_
_entity.id
_entity.type
_entity.pdbx_description
1 polymer ?
#
loop_
_entity_poly.entity_id
_entity_poly.type
_entity_poly.pdbx_seq_one_letter_code
_entity_poly.pdbx_strand_id
1 'polypeptide(L)'
;MTGWIEEWDTDLRSGDPLDFPGYAERLAEVGAESVRTGLTATHVRIEGDFDAFGGSMGVVHGERVVRAFDRACERRLPVVCVTRSGGARMQEGMVSLVQMGRVAGAIRRHSEAGLLSVAVMRSPTTGGVFASYASLCSLRAAEAGAVVGFAGPRLVEATTGEDVTGRSHSAETALAAGLVDAVLVPDELDGWVEAVLGEADRPPAPRALVAGPSRPLLSSGSSGSSGSGGAPGSPEESEASVSGGATVPSGSSGSAWGEVVAARRADRPSGIDLAALLCESWVDLAAPDPTLRSGLARIG
;
A
#
# COMPACT_ATOMS: atom_id res chain seq x y z
N MET A 1 1.88 11.71 -14.41
CA MET A 1 1.20 12.56 -13.41
C MET A 1 0.64 13.81 -14.08
N THR A 2 -0.63 14.12 -13.85
CA THR A 2 -1.30 15.35 -14.35
C THR A 2 -0.61 16.63 -13.90
N GLY A 3 -0.76 17.69 -14.70
CA GLY A 3 -0.26 19.02 -14.39
C GLY A 3 -1.00 19.68 -13.21
N TRP A 4 -0.35 20.69 -12.62
CA TRP A 4 -0.91 21.50 -11.55
C TRP A 4 -2.02 22.41 -12.09
N ILE A 5 -3.18 22.43 -11.42
CA ILE A 5 -4.19 23.48 -11.61
C ILE A 5 -3.78 24.72 -10.82
N GLU A 6 -3.28 24.50 -9.61
CA GLU A 6 -2.89 25.56 -8.68
C GLU A 6 -1.73 25.06 -7.82
N GLU A 7 -0.67 25.87 -7.70
CA GLU A 7 0.42 25.62 -6.76
C GLU A 7 0.22 26.52 -5.53
N TRP A 8 0.43 25.97 -4.33
CA TRP A 8 0.12 26.63 -3.06
C TRP A 8 1.36 27.04 -2.29
N ASP A 9 1.18 28.04 -1.42
CA ASP A 9 2.19 28.48 -0.43
C ASP A 9 3.56 28.84 -1.07
N THR A 10 3.53 29.28 -2.33
CA THR A 10 4.72 29.66 -3.14
C THR A 10 5.40 30.91 -2.63
N ASP A 11 4.80 31.61 -1.68
CA ASP A 11 5.31 32.77 -0.94
C ASP A 11 6.08 32.40 0.33
N LEU A 12 5.88 31.20 0.89
CA LEU A 12 6.62 30.74 2.06
C LEU A 12 8.11 30.55 1.76
N ARG A 13 8.98 31.02 2.66
CA ARG A 13 10.44 30.94 2.53
C ARG A 13 11.05 30.39 3.82
N SER A 14 11.99 29.46 3.67
CA SER A 14 12.77 28.96 4.80
C SER A 14 13.75 30.02 5.29
N GLY A 15 13.94 30.07 6.61
CA GLY A 15 14.93 30.90 7.28
C GLY A 15 16.02 30.04 7.91
N ASP A 16 16.94 30.68 8.63
CA ASP A 16 18.00 30.03 9.38
C ASP A 16 17.73 30.17 10.90
N PRO A 17 16.94 29.25 11.50
CA PRO A 17 16.56 29.37 12.92
C PRO A 17 17.70 29.08 13.90
N LEU A 18 18.84 28.55 13.43
CA LEU A 18 19.95 28.11 14.27
C LEU A 18 21.25 28.88 13.99
N ASP A 19 21.21 29.89 13.12
CA ASP A 19 22.39 30.58 12.59
C ASP A 19 23.46 29.56 12.10
N PHE A 20 23.02 28.54 11.35
CA PHE A 20 23.87 27.43 10.95
C PHE A 20 24.93 27.90 9.93
N PRO A 21 26.23 27.60 10.13
CA PRO A 21 27.29 28.10 9.26
C PRO A 21 27.06 27.78 7.77
N GLY A 22 26.99 28.82 6.93
CA GLY A 22 26.82 28.70 5.49
C GLY A 22 25.39 28.39 5.02
N TYR A 23 24.42 28.27 5.92
CA TYR A 23 23.06 27.88 5.56
C TYR A 23 22.26 29.02 4.94
N ALA A 24 22.40 30.25 5.44
CA ALA A 24 21.76 31.44 4.87
C ALA A 24 22.17 31.68 3.40
N GLU A 25 23.46 31.53 3.08
CA GLU A 25 23.96 31.63 1.70
C GLU A 25 23.40 30.49 0.84
N ARG A 26 23.34 29.27 1.39
CA ARG A 26 22.76 28.12 0.67
C ARG A 26 21.26 28.29 0.42
N LEU A 27 20.51 28.87 1.34
CA LEU A 27 19.11 29.26 1.16
C LEU A 27 18.94 30.23 0.02
N ALA A 28 19.79 31.26 -0.06
CA ALA A 28 19.78 32.22 -1.16
C ALA A 28 20.16 31.58 -2.51
N GLU A 29 21.12 30.65 -2.52
CA GLU A 29 21.57 29.94 -3.72
C GLU A 29 20.49 29.00 -4.28
N VAL A 30 19.86 28.19 -3.43
CA VAL A 30 18.83 27.23 -3.86
C VAL A 30 17.55 27.96 -4.25
N GLY A 31 17.15 29.00 -3.50
CA GLY A 31 16.02 29.87 -3.81
C GLY A 31 14.62 29.23 -3.80
N ALA A 32 14.55 27.90 -3.67
CA ALA A 32 13.35 27.09 -3.63
C ALA A 32 13.31 26.21 -2.37
N GLU A 33 12.11 25.74 -2.03
CA GLU A 33 11.90 24.78 -0.95
C GLU A 33 11.90 23.35 -1.52
N SER A 34 12.23 22.37 -0.69
CA SER A 34 12.35 20.95 -1.08
C SER A 34 11.00 20.23 -1.26
N VAL A 35 9.90 20.98 -1.33
CA VAL A 35 8.56 20.46 -1.62
C VAL A 35 7.70 21.49 -2.33
N ARG A 36 6.93 20.98 -3.29
CA ARG A 36 5.86 21.68 -3.98
C ARG A 36 4.54 21.03 -3.61
N THR A 37 3.53 21.85 -3.33
CA THR A 37 2.19 21.38 -2.97
C THR A 37 1.14 22.15 -3.74
N GLY A 38 -0.02 21.53 -3.96
CA GLY A 38 -1.02 22.13 -4.83
C GLY A 38 -2.13 21.18 -5.22
N LEU A 39 -2.96 21.66 -6.12
CA LEU A 39 -4.14 20.97 -6.62
C LEU A 39 -3.92 20.48 -8.05
N THR A 40 -4.32 19.24 -8.31
CA THR A 40 -4.49 18.69 -9.65
C THR A 40 -5.98 18.59 -9.97
N ALA A 41 -6.32 18.05 -11.15
CA ALA A 41 -7.72 17.83 -11.52
C ALA A 41 -8.49 16.92 -10.54
N THR A 42 -7.81 16.00 -9.86
CA THR A 42 -8.47 14.92 -9.10
C THR A 42 -8.03 14.81 -7.65
N HIS A 43 -6.86 15.33 -7.30
CA HIS A 43 -6.27 15.16 -5.97
C HIS A 43 -5.38 16.35 -5.58
N VAL A 44 -5.05 16.42 -4.28
CA VAL A 44 -3.97 17.28 -3.80
C VAL A 44 -2.65 16.57 -3.99
N ARG A 45 -1.68 17.23 -4.64
CA ARG A 45 -0.36 16.67 -4.90
C ARG A 45 0.68 17.31 -3.98
N ILE A 46 1.55 16.47 -3.44
CA ILE A 46 2.74 16.84 -2.68
C ILE A 46 3.94 16.23 -3.40
N GLU A 47 4.85 17.05 -3.88
CA GLU A 47 6.00 16.60 -4.65
C GLU A 47 7.30 17.07 -3.99
N GLY A 48 8.08 16.11 -3.50
CA GLY A 48 9.41 16.36 -2.96
C GLY A 48 10.41 16.64 -4.07
N ASP A 49 11.18 17.71 -3.90
CA ASP A 49 12.23 18.11 -4.83
C ASP A 49 13.60 17.78 -4.23
N PHE A 50 14.27 16.79 -4.82
CA PHE A 50 15.57 16.36 -4.33
C PHE A 50 16.70 17.34 -4.67
N ASP A 51 16.56 18.13 -5.71
CA ASP A 51 17.59 19.09 -6.10
C ASP A 51 17.65 20.26 -5.11
N ALA A 52 16.52 20.56 -4.47
CA ALA A 52 16.44 21.46 -3.32
C ALA A 52 16.75 20.73 -2.00
N PHE A 53 17.92 20.99 -1.43
CA PHE A 53 18.36 20.47 -0.12
C PHE A 53 18.25 18.94 0.03
N GLY A 54 18.42 18.17 -1.06
CA GLY A 54 18.31 16.71 -1.00
C GLY A 54 16.90 16.23 -0.64
N GLY A 55 15.86 17.03 -0.91
CA GLY A 55 14.49 16.71 -0.54
C GLY A 55 14.22 16.82 0.95
N SER A 56 15.18 17.32 1.75
CA SER A 56 15.10 17.26 3.21
C SER A 56 13.97 18.14 3.74
N MET A 57 13.22 17.63 4.71
CA MET A 57 12.10 18.35 5.33
C MET A 57 12.61 19.37 6.34
N GLY A 58 12.53 20.65 6.01
CA GLY A 58 12.64 21.77 6.95
C GLY A 58 11.29 22.20 7.51
N VAL A 59 11.25 23.34 8.19
CA VAL A 59 10.06 23.95 8.77
C VAL A 59 9.04 24.29 7.69
N VAL A 60 9.45 24.96 6.61
CA VAL A 60 8.52 25.33 5.53
C VAL A 60 8.06 24.12 4.74
N HIS A 61 8.94 23.14 4.51
CA HIS A 61 8.51 21.87 3.91
C HIS A 61 7.39 21.22 4.72
N GLY A 62 7.61 21.06 6.04
CA GLY A 62 6.62 20.49 6.93
C GLY A 62 5.31 21.29 6.95
N GLU A 63 5.39 22.61 7.01
CA GLU A 63 4.23 23.51 6.98
C GLU A 63 3.42 23.35 5.67
N ARG A 64 4.08 23.32 4.51
CA ARG A 64 3.41 23.13 3.22
C ARG A 64 2.69 21.79 3.14
N VAL A 65 3.30 20.72 3.65
CA VAL A 65 2.69 19.39 3.71
C VAL A 65 1.47 19.39 4.63
N VAL A 66 1.58 19.97 5.83
CA VAL A 66 0.45 20.11 6.77
C VAL A 66 -0.72 20.86 6.13
N ARG A 67 -0.45 22.03 5.53
CA ARG A 67 -1.48 22.84 4.86
C ARG A 67 -2.10 22.10 3.68
N ALA A 68 -1.33 21.33 2.92
CA ALA A 68 -1.85 20.53 1.82
C ALA A 68 -2.84 19.47 2.32
N PHE A 69 -2.50 18.73 3.39
CA PHE A 69 -3.41 17.76 4.00
C PHE A 69 -4.65 18.42 4.61
N ASP A 70 -4.50 19.55 5.31
CA ASP A 70 -5.65 20.26 5.89
C ASP A 70 -6.61 20.77 4.80
N ARG A 71 -6.09 21.39 3.72
CA ARG A 71 -6.91 21.78 2.55
C ARG A 71 -7.54 20.58 1.85
N ALA A 72 -6.84 19.45 1.77
CA ALA A 72 -7.41 18.22 1.22
C ALA A 72 -8.58 17.70 2.08
N CYS A 73 -8.48 17.80 3.41
CA CYS A 73 -9.59 17.46 4.32
C CYS A 73 -10.80 18.37 4.08
N GLU A 74 -10.58 19.69 4.04
CA GLU A 74 -11.63 20.69 3.82
C GLU A 74 -12.36 20.46 2.49
N ARG A 75 -11.60 20.16 1.43
CA ARG A 75 -12.14 19.91 0.08
C ARG A 75 -12.60 18.48 -0.14
N ARG A 76 -12.42 17.59 0.86
CA ARG A 76 -12.69 16.14 0.77
C ARG A 76 -11.99 15.47 -0.42
N LEU A 77 -10.74 15.85 -0.68
CA LEU A 77 -9.95 15.33 -1.79
C LEU A 77 -8.93 14.29 -1.30
N PRO A 78 -8.59 13.31 -2.16
CA PRO A 78 -7.45 12.44 -1.91
C PRO A 78 -6.13 13.22 -1.99
N VAL A 79 -5.09 12.67 -1.37
CA VAL A 79 -3.73 13.23 -1.40
C VAL A 79 -2.77 12.23 -2.05
N VAL A 80 -1.92 12.70 -2.96
CA VAL A 80 -0.83 11.92 -3.54
C VAL A 80 0.50 12.60 -3.22
N CYS A 81 1.35 11.89 -2.49
CA CYS A 81 2.71 12.30 -2.15
C CYS A 81 3.70 11.57 -3.05
N VAL A 82 4.50 12.29 -3.83
CA VAL A 82 5.65 11.73 -4.54
C VAL A 82 6.90 12.27 -3.89
N THR A 83 7.69 11.38 -3.29
CA THR A 83 8.81 11.78 -2.46
C THR A 83 10.12 11.21 -2.96
N ARG A 84 11.15 12.06 -2.89
CA ARG A 84 12.56 11.72 -2.98
C ARG A 84 13.27 12.60 -1.96
N SER A 85 13.72 12.03 -0.85
CA SER A 85 14.25 12.77 0.29
C SER A 85 15.31 12.01 1.07
N GLY A 86 16.35 12.73 1.50
CA GLY A 86 17.32 12.25 2.49
C GLY A 86 16.80 12.23 3.93
N GLY A 87 15.68 12.90 4.25
CA GLY A 87 15.07 12.90 5.58
C GLY A 87 14.84 14.29 6.17
N ALA A 88 15.15 14.48 7.45
CA ALA A 88 14.99 15.77 8.14
C ALA A 88 16.13 16.74 7.80
N ARG A 89 15.84 18.04 7.74
CA ARG A 89 16.84 19.08 7.47
C ARG A 89 17.65 19.41 8.72
N MET A 90 18.87 18.87 8.79
CA MET A 90 19.75 19.01 9.95
C MET A 90 20.09 20.46 10.29
N GLN A 91 20.18 21.34 9.29
CA GLN A 91 20.50 22.76 9.45
C GLN A 91 19.44 23.51 10.28
N GLU A 92 18.20 23.01 10.31
CA GLU A 92 17.10 23.58 11.12
C GLU A 92 16.86 22.80 12.43
N GLY A 93 17.63 21.73 12.67
CA GLY A 93 17.65 20.92 13.89
C GLY A 93 16.27 20.49 14.40
N MET A 94 16.00 20.75 15.68
CA MET A 94 14.75 20.32 16.34
C MET A 94 13.48 20.91 15.70
N VAL A 95 13.57 22.09 15.08
CA VAL A 95 12.40 22.75 14.48
C VAL A 95 11.94 21.99 13.23
N SER A 96 12.90 21.43 12.48
CA SER A 96 12.64 20.47 11.40
C SER A 96 12.05 19.16 11.94
N LEU A 97 12.60 18.62 13.03
CA LEU A 97 12.12 17.36 13.61
C LEU A 97 10.66 17.44 14.08
N VAL A 98 10.25 18.56 14.70
CA VAL A 98 8.86 18.79 15.15
C VAL A 98 7.87 18.70 13.99
N GLN A 99 8.29 19.01 12.75
CA GLN A 99 7.41 18.91 11.59
C GLN A 99 6.92 17.48 11.35
N MET A 100 7.70 16.45 11.68
CA MET A 100 7.26 15.05 11.56
C MET A 100 5.96 14.81 12.34
N GLY A 101 5.88 15.30 13.58
CA GLY A 101 4.69 15.18 14.40
C GLY A 101 3.51 15.98 13.87
N ARG A 102 3.76 17.18 13.31
CA ARG A 102 2.71 18.03 12.71
C ARG A 102 2.11 17.38 11.48
N VAL A 103 2.96 16.88 10.58
CA VAL A 103 2.56 16.17 9.36
C VAL A 103 1.81 14.89 9.69
N ALA A 104 2.31 14.08 10.63
CA ALA A 104 1.62 12.88 11.09
C ALA A 104 0.22 13.20 11.65
N GLY A 105 0.10 14.30 12.40
CA GLY A 105 -1.19 14.78 12.89
C GLY A 105 -2.17 15.18 11.79
N ALA A 106 -1.69 15.82 10.72
CA ALA A 106 -2.52 16.21 9.57
C ALA A 106 -3.00 14.99 8.77
N ILE A 107 -2.11 14.02 8.53
CA ILE A 107 -2.45 12.75 7.86
C ILE A 107 -3.48 11.97 8.66
N ARG A 108 -3.31 11.91 9.99
CA ARG A 108 -4.29 11.23 10.84
C ARG A 108 -5.68 11.85 10.71
N ARG A 109 -5.81 13.18 10.70
CA ARG A 109 -7.10 13.86 10.49
C ARG A 109 -7.70 13.54 9.12
N HIS A 110 -6.85 13.49 8.08
CA HIS A 110 -7.27 13.14 6.71
C HIS A 110 -7.79 11.70 6.62
N SER A 111 -7.08 10.76 7.24
CA SER A 111 -7.49 9.36 7.36
C SER A 111 -8.77 9.19 8.19
N GLU A 112 -8.90 9.89 9.32
CA GLU A 112 -10.11 9.90 10.17
C GLU A 112 -11.34 10.47 9.42
N ALA A 113 -11.12 11.34 8.42
CA ALA A 113 -12.19 11.83 7.53
C ALA A 113 -12.60 10.83 6.44
N GLY A 114 -11.97 9.65 6.40
CA GLY A 114 -12.22 8.58 5.43
C GLY A 114 -11.68 8.88 4.04
N LEU A 115 -10.64 9.73 3.93
CA LEU A 115 -10.08 10.15 2.65
C LEU A 115 -8.82 9.34 2.31
N LEU A 116 -8.61 9.10 1.02
CA LEU A 116 -7.50 8.30 0.52
C LEU A 116 -6.21 9.11 0.47
N SER A 117 -5.14 8.60 1.07
CA SER A 117 -3.79 9.14 0.94
C SER A 117 -2.85 8.11 0.32
N VAL A 118 -2.06 8.54 -0.66
CA VAL A 118 -1.15 7.69 -1.42
C VAL A 118 0.26 8.26 -1.32
N ALA A 119 1.26 7.41 -1.11
CA ALA A 119 2.67 7.77 -1.19
C ALA A 119 3.36 6.97 -2.30
N VAL A 120 4.16 7.65 -3.10
CA VAL A 120 5.07 7.08 -4.09
C VAL A 120 6.49 7.45 -3.69
N MET A 121 7.27 6.45 -3.30
CA MET A 121 8.64 6.62 -2.83
C MET A 121 9.64 6.38 -3.95
N ARG A 122 10.45 7.39 -4.25
CA ARG A 122 11.57 7.30 -5.19
C ARG A 122 12.90 7.29 -4.43
N SER A 123 13.98 6.96 -5.13
CA SER A 123 15.30 6.77 -4.52
C SER A 123 16.09 8.07 -4.34
N PRO A 124 16.56 8.44 -3.14
CA PRO A 124 16.27 7.83 -1.84
C PRO A 124 14.99 8.41 -1.21
N THR A 125 14.31 7.65 -0.36
CA THR A 125 13.30 8.15 0.59
C THR A 125 13.62 7.60 1.97
N THR A 126 14.33 8.38 2.76
CA THR A 126 14.85 7.95 4.07
C THR A 126 14.49 8.89 5.22
N GLY A 127 14.80 8.48 6.46
CA GLY A 127 14.78 9.35 7.62
C GLY A 127 13.40 9.88 7.99
N GLY A 128 13.36 11.15 8.37
CA GLY A 128 12.15 11.81 8.86
C GLY A 128 11.01 11.88 7.85
N VAL A 129 11.30 11.92 6.55
CA VAL A 129 10.25 11.88 5.50
C VAL A 129 9.67 10.47 5.38
N PHE A 130 10.52 9.44 5.39
CA PHE A 130 10.05 8.05 5.45
C PHE A 130 9.17 7.83 6.69
N ALA A 131 9.66 8.20 7.89
CA ALA A 131 8.94 8.05 9.15
C ALA A 131 7.80 9.06 9.40
N SER A 132 7.42 9.85 8.40
CA SER A 132 6.24 10.70 8.46
C SER A 132 5.32 10.42 7.28
N TYR A 133 5.17 11.34 6.33
CA TYR A 133 4.13 11.23 5.32
C TYR A 133 4.33 10.11 4.31
N ALA A 134 5.56 9.64 4.08
CA ALA A 134 5.76 8.56 3.13
C ALA A 134 5.19 7.22 3.65
N SER A 135 5.41 6.89 4.93
CA SER A 135 4.96 5.61 5.51
C SER A 135 3.57 5.65 6.14
N LEU A 136 3.04 6.83 6.45
CA LEU A 136 1.74 7.01 7.10
C LEU A 136 0.56 7.16 6.13
N CYS A 137 0.82 7.29 4.82
CA CYS A 137 -0.23 7.24 3.81
C CYS A 137 -0.94 5.88 3.80
N SER A 138 -2.21 5.88 3.38
CA SER A 138 -3.06 4.69 3.31
C SER A 138 -2.51 3.64 2.35
N LEU A 139 -1.97 4.07 1.21
CA LEU A 139 -1.35 3.21 0.21
C LEU A 139 0.02 3.74 -0.19
N ARG A 140 0.97 2.83 -0.39
CA ARG A 140 2.39 3.13 -0.52
C ARG A 140 2.97 2.32 -1.66
N ALA A 141 3.44 2.99 -2.71
CA ALA A 141 4.23 2.37 -3.76
C ALA A 141 5.68 2.84 -3.65
N ALA A 142 6.61 2.00 -4.09
CA ALA A 142 8.01 2.38 -4.27
C ALA A 142 8.47 2.11 -5.72
N GLU A 143 9.34 2.96 -6.22
CA GLU A 143 10.06 2.71 -7.46
C GLU A 143 11.01 1.51 -7.28
N ALA A 144 11.03 0.60 -8.26
CA ALA A 144 11.91 -0.58 -8.24
C ALA A 144 13.37 -0.19 -8.01
N GLY A 145 14.05 -0.91 -7.12
CA GLY A 145 15.42 -0.62 -6.71
C GLY A 145 15.61 0.66 -5.87
N ALA A 146 14.53 1.36 -5.50
CA ALA A 146 14.66 2.56 -4.69
C ALA A 146 15.18 2.27 -3.28
N VAL A 147 16.00 3.19 -2.76
CA VAL A 147 16.44 3.13 -1.37
C VAL A 147 15.35 3.72 -0.48
N VAL A 148 14.69 2.88 0.32
CA VAL A 148 13.58 3.24 1.21
C VAL A 148 13.80 2.67 2.61
N GLY A 149 13.59 3.51 3.62
CA GLY A 149 13.65 3.06 5.02
C GLY A 149 13.96 4.17 6.01
N PHE A 150 13.89 3.88 7.29
CA PHE A 150 14.13 4.91 8.31
C PHE A 150 15.59 5.37 8.35
N ALA A 151 16.54 4.44 8.39
CA ALA A 151 17.96 4.74 8.29
C ALA A 151 18.43 4.62 6.83
N GLY A 152 19.52 5.31 6.46
CA GLY A 152 20.20 5.02 5.21
C GLY A 152 21.09 3.76 5.35
N PRO A 153 21.32 2.98 4.28
CA PRO A 153 22.16 1.78 4.35
C PRO A 153 23.58 2.07 4.86
N ARG A 154 24.13 3.24 4.47
CA ARG A 154 25.44 3.73 4.95
C ARG A 154 25.51 3.93 6.47
N LEU A 155 24.40 4.33 7.10
CA LEU A 155 24.36 4.51 8.55
C LEU A 155 24.40 3.16 9.27
N VAL A 156 23.73 2.15 8.70
CA VAL A 156 23.75 0.78 9.21
C VAL A 156 25.16 0.22 9.09
N GLU A 157 25.76 0.28 7.91
CA GLU A 157 27.14 -0.14 7.65
C GLU A 157 28.14 0.51 8.62
N ALA A 158 28.04 1.83 8.84
CA ALA A 158 28.91 2.55 9.75
C ALA A 158 28.75 2.14 11.23
N THR A 159 27.56 1.67 11.62
CA THR A 159 27.25 1.34 13.02
C THR A 159 27.49 -0.14 13.33
N THR A 160 27.15 -1.04 12.39
CA THR A 160 27.24 -2.50 12.59
C THR A 160 28.46 -3.13 11.93
N GLY A 161 29.07 -2.46 10.95
CA GLY A 161 30.13 -3.03 10.11
C GLY A 161 29.62 -4.03 9.06
N GLU A 162 28.30 -4.20 8.93
CA GLU A 162 27.71 -5.11 7.95
C GLU A 162 27.29 -4.38 6.68
N ASP A 163 27.71 -4.90 5.52
CA ASP A 163 27.15 -4.50 4.23
C ASP A 163 25.72 -5.04 4.10
N VAL A 164 24.77 -4.13 3.90
CA VAL A 164 23.35 -4.43 3.79
C VAL A 164 22.81 -4.30 2.37
N THR A 165 23.69 -4.06 1.40
CA THR A 165 23.36 -3.95 -0.02
C THR A 165 22.58 -5.17 -0.49
N GLY A 166 21.42 -4.93 -1.09
CA GLY A 166 20.53 -5.98 -1.59
C GLY A 166 19.83 -6.83 -0.52
N ARG A 167 20.13 -6.63 0.77
CA ARG A 167 19.47 -7.35 1.89
C ARG A 167 18.43 -6.51 2.61
N SER A 168 18.58 -5.19 2.60
CA SER A 168 17.66 -4.27 3.28
C SER A 168 17.64 -2.90 2.62
N HIS A 169 16.66 -2.08 2.99
CA HIS A 169 16.49 -0.71 2.52
C HIS A 169 16.26 -0.58 1.01
N SER A 170 15.99 -1.67 0.28
CA SER A 170 15.48 -1.61 -1.10
C SER A 170 13.96 -1.67 -1.11
N ALA A 171 13.35 -1.15 -2.17
CA ALA A 171 11.90 -1.23 -2.42
C ALA A 171 11.36 -2.67 -2.30
N GLU A 172 12.09 -3.65 -2.81
CA GLU A 172 11.73 -5.07 -2.76
C GLU A 172 11.77 -5.62 -1.34
N THR A 173 12.79 -5.26 -0.56
CA THR A 173 12.87 -5.65 0.86
C THR A 173 11.78 -4.96 1.69
N ALA A 174 11.42 -3.72 1.35
CA ALA A 174 10.32 -3.00 1.97
C ALA A 174 8.96 -3.66 1.65
N LEU A 175 8.76 -4.12 0.41
CA LEU A 175 7.57 -4.89 0.00
C LEU A 175 7.48 -6.21 0.78
N ALA A 176 8.57 -6.96 0.83
CA ALA A 176 8.63 -8.23 1.57
C ALA A 176 8.36 -8.04 3.08
N ALA A 177 8.69 -6.88 3.63
CA ALA A 177 8.43 -6.52 5.02
C ALA A 177 7.06 -5.84 5.26
N GLY A 178 6.23 -5.63 4.21
CA GLY A 178 4.93 -4.95 4.32
C GLY A 178 5.01 -3.43 4.59
N LEU A 179 6.17 -2.82 4.34
CA LEU A 179 6.39 -1.38 4.48
C LEU A 179 5.88 -0.58 3.27
N VAL A 180 5.74 -1.24 2.12
CA VAL A 180 5.08 -0.71 0.92
C VAL A 180 4.14 -1.78 0.37
N ASP A 181 3.12 -1.33 -0.35
CA ASP A 181 2.03 -2.15 -0.88
C ASP A 181 2.26 -2.54 -2.35
N ALA A 182 3.14 -1.82 -3.06
CA ALA A 182 3.55 -2.10 -4.43
C ALA A 182 5.01 -1.68 -4.72
N VAL A 183 5.67 -2.41 -5.62
CA VAL A 183 6.95 -2.02 -6.21
C VAL A 183 6.81 -2.05 -7.72
N LEU A 184 7.15 -0.93 -8.37
CA LEU A 184 6.82 -0.69 -9.77
C LEU A 184 8.01 -0.07 -10.49
N VAL A 185 8.14 -0.35 -11.79
CA VAL A 185 9.09 0.39 -12.63
C VAL A 185 8.58 1.82 -12.86
N PRO A 186 9.46 2.80 -13.16
CA PRO A 186 9.06 4.22 -13.27
C PRO A 186 7.86 4.49 -14.18
N ASP A 187 7.76 3.78 -15.31
CA ASP A 187 6.70 3.95 -16.31
C ASP A 187 5.33 3.45 -15.82
N GLU A 188 5.28 2.62 -14.78
CA GLU A 188 4.04 2.05 -14.22
C GLU A 188 3.50 2.83 -13.01
N LEU A 189 4.30 3.71 -12.42
CA LEU A 189 3.94 4.45 -11.21
C LEU A 189 2.68 5.31 -11.42
N ASP A 190 2.63 6.03 -12.53
CA ASP A 190 1.51 6.92 -12.85
C ASP A 190 0.21 6.13 -13.04
N GLY A 191 0.26 5.06 -13.83
CA GLY A 191 -0.91 4.20 -14.05
C GLY A 191 -1.39 3.50 -12.78
N TRP A 192 -0.49 3.17 -11.86
CA TRP A 192 -0.87 2.63 -10.56
C TRP A 192 -1.58 3.66 -9.69
N VAL A 193 -1.07 4.91 -9.64
CA VAL A 193 -1.73 6.00 -8.91
C VAL A 193 -3.13 6.26 -9.49
N GLU A 194 -3.25 6.35 -10.82
CA GLU A 194 -4.55 6.52 -11.49
C GLU A 194 -5.52 5.38 -11.18
N ALA A 195 -5.04 4.13 -11.18
CA ALA A 195 -5.87 2.97 -10.84
C ALA A 195 -6.32 2.99 -9.36
N VAL A 196 -5.42 3.35 -8.44
CA VAL A 196 -5.73 3.46 -7.01
C VAL A 196 -6.70 4.60 -6.71
N LEU A 197 -6.62 5.71 -7.45
CA LEU A 197 -7.58 6.80 -7.39
C LEU A 197 -8.94 6.45 -8.04
N GLY A 198 -9.04 5.29 -8.70
CA GLY A 198 -10.25 4.83 -9.40
C GLY A 198 -10.46 5.46 -10.78
N GLU A 199 -9.45 6.14 -11.32
CA GLU A 199 -9.47 6.84 -12.61
C GLU A 199 -9.24 5.90 -13.80
N ALA A 200 -8.67 4.72 -13.58
CA ALA A 200 -8.40 3.73 -14.62
C ALA A 200 -9.17 2.42 -14.40
N ASP A 201 -9.76 1.90 -15.49
CA ASP A 201 -10.36 0.57 -15.55
C ASP A 201 -9.28 -0.45 -15.91
N ARG A 202 -8.79 -1.20 -14.91
CA ARG A 202 -7.82 -2.28 -15.13
C ARG A 202 -8.28 -3.55 -14.41
N PRO A 203 -9.11 -4.41 -15.02
CA PRO A 203 -9.45 -5.69 -14.42
C PRO A 203 -8.18 -6.54 -14.26
N PRO A 204 -8.10 -7.39 -13.23
CA PRO A 204 -6.97 -8.31 -13.11
C PRO A 204 -7.08 -9.28 -14.29
N ALA A 205 -5.95 -9.59 -14.95
CA ALA A 205 -5.98 -10.54 -16.05
C ALA A 205 -6.45 -11.90 -15.51
N PRO A 206 -7.65 -12.39 -15.87
CA PRO A 206 -8.12 -13.68 -15.37
C PRO A 206 -7.21 -14.77 -15.93
N ARG A 207 -6.91 -15.80 -15.13
CA ARG A 207 -6.48 -17.05 -15.75
C ARG A 207 -7.66 -17.54 -16.57
N ALA A 208 -7.43 -18.05 -17.79
CA ALA A 208 -8.52 -18.67 -18.55
C ALA A 208 -9.16 -19.75 -17.67
N LEU A 209 -10.33 -19.44 -17.12
CA LEU A 209 -11.09 -20.37 -16.32
C LEU A 209 -11.44 -21.52 -17.25
N VAL A 210 -10.86 -22.70 -17.00
CA VAL A 210 -11.40 -23.92 -17.59
C VAL A 210 -12.83 -23.99 -17.09
N ALA A 211 -13.80 -23.95 -18.01
CA ALA A 211 -15.21 -23.99 -17.67
C ALA A 211 -15.46 -25.20 -16.76
N GLY A 212 -15.57 -24.93 -15.45
CA GLY A 212 -16.02 -25.93 -14.50
C GLY A 212 -17.44 -26.33 -14.87
N PRO A 213 -17.87 -27.56 -14.52
CA PRO A 213 -19.22 -28.00 -14.82
C PRO A 213 -20.22 -26.98 -14.26
N SER A 214 -21.02 -26.39 -15.14
CA SER A 214 -22.02 -25.38 -14.82
C SER A 214 -23.00 -25.94 -13.80
N ARG A 215 -22.89 -25.52 -12.53
CA ARG A 215 -23.93 -25.77 -11.53
C ARG A 215 -25.07 -24.77 -11.79
N PRO A 216 -26.33 -25.21 -11.86
CA PRO A 216 -27.46 -24.30 -11.78
C PRO A 216 -27.39 -23.56 -10.44
N LEU A 217 -27.57 -22.23 -10.48
CA LEU A 217 -27.83 -21.46 -9.27
C LEU A 217 -28.99 -22.12 -8.53
N LEU A 218 -28.80 -22.42 -7.24
CA LEU A 218 -29.80 -23.06 -6.39
C LEU A 218 -31.13 -22.31 -6.52
N SER A 219 -32.10 -22.93 -7.19
CA SER A 219 -33.47 -22.44 -7.20
C SER A 219 -34.03 -22.58 -5.79
N SER A 220 -34.44 -21.48 -5.20
CA SER A 220 -35.26 -21.46 -3.99
C SER A 220 -36.55 -22.25 -4.23
N GLY A 221 -36.67 -23.45 -3.67
CA GLY A 221 -37.81 -24.32 -3.94
C GLY A 221 -37.98 -25.49 -2.97
N SER A 222 -38.84 -25.27 -1.98
CA SER A 222 -39.66 -26.20 -1.19
C SER A 222 -39.03 -27.50 -0.66
N SER A 223 -38.89 -27.52 0.66
CA SER A 223 -38.83 -28.71 1.51
C SER A 223 -39.97 -29.70 1.19
N GLY A 224 -39.61 -30.87 0.65
CA GLY A 224 -40.44 -32.06 0.57
C GLY A 224 -39.95 -33.08 1.60
N SER A 225 -40.87 -33.56 2.44
CA SER A 225 -40.65 -34.47 3.55
C SER A 225 -40.46 -35.93 3.11
N SER A 226 -39.93 -36.74 4.05
CA SER A 226 -39.97 -38.22 4.22
C SER A 226 -38.57 -38.83 4.35
N GLY A 227 -38.23 -39.67 5.31
CA GLY A 227 -38.96 -40.27 6.43
C GLY A 227 -38.00 -41.18 7.25
N SER A 228 -38.40 -41.45 8.50
CA SER A 228 -37.93 -42.48 9.46
C SER A 228 -36.43 -42.54 9.81
N GLY A 229 -35.96 -42.36 11.05
CA GLY A 229 -36.60 -42.69 12.33
C GLY A 229 -36.09 -44.05 12.84
N GLY A 230 -34.90 -44.07 13.47
CA GLY A 230 -34.33 -45.22 14.17
C GLY A 230 -33.30 -44.75 15.20
N ALA A 231 -33.54 -45.08 16.47
CA ALA A 231 -32.91 -44.53 17.68
C ALA A 231 -31.54 -45.19 18.02
N PRO A 232 -30.78 -44.65 19.01
CA PRO A 232 -29.34 -44.87 19.17
C PRO A 232 -28.99 -46.07 20.06
N GLY A 233 -27.90 -46.77 19.75
CA GLY A 233 -27.27 -47.79 20.58
C GLY A 233 -25.84 -47.39 20.94
N SER A 234 -25.53 -47.49 22.23
CA SER A 234 -24.30 -47.09 22.93
C SER A 234 -23.06 -47.96 22.59
N PRO A 235 -21.84 -47.54 22.98
CA PRO A 235 -20.59 -47.94 22.33
C PRO A 235 -19.99 -49.22 22.93
N GLU A 236 -19.58 -50.14 22.06
CA GLU A 236 -18.60 -51.18 22.42
C GLU A 236 -17.29 -50.88 21.72
N GLU A 237 -16.29 -50.53 22.53
CA GLU A 237 -14.89 -50.51 22.14
C GLU A 237 -14.44 -51.95 21.88
N SER A 238 -14.10 -52.26 20.62
CA SER A 238 -13.23 -53.38 20.30
C SER A 238 -12.11 -52.88 19.41
N GLU A 239 -10.89 -52.95 19.91
CA GLU A 239 -9.66 -52.73 19.16
C GLU A 239 -9.58 -53.73 17.99
N ALA A 240 -9.97 -53.25 16.80
CA ALA A 240 -9.74 -53.95 15.55
C ALA A 240 -8.57 -53.27 14.83
N SER A 241 -7.47 -54.02 14.75
CA SER A 241 -6.28 -53.81 13.95
C SER A 241 -6.49 -52.94 12.70
N VAL A 242 -5.67 -51.89 12.57
CA VAL A 242 -5.55 -51.09 11.35
C VAL A 242 -4.88 -51.94 10.27
N SER A 243 -5.68 -52.68 9.51
CA SER A 243 -5.34 -53.21 8.19
C SER A 243 -6.48 -52.90 7.24
N GLY A 244 -6.46 -51.69 6.69
CA GLY A 244 -7.43 -51.26 5.70
C GLY A 244 -6.86 -50.09 4.94
N GLY A 245 -6.45 -50.33 3.70
CA GLY A 245 -6.20 -49.26 2.76
C GLY A 245 -7.43 -48.37 2.73
N ALA A 246 -7.30 -47.15 3.27
CA ALA A 246 -8.35 -46.15 3.18
C ALA A 246 -8.49 -45.81 1.69
N THR A 247 -9.42 -46.50 1.04
CA THR A 247 -9.97 -46.05 -0.24
C THR A 247 -10.60 -44.71 0.07
N VAL A 248 -9.92 -43.65 -0.37
CA VAL A 248 -10.44 -42.29 -0.33
C VAL A 248 -11.82 -42.34 -0.99
N PRO A 249 -12.92 -42.03 -0.28
CA PRO A 249 -14.24 -42.07 -0.88
C PRO A 249 -14.23 -41.10 -2.06
N SER A 250 -14.63 -41.59 -3.24
CA SER A 250 -14.90 -40.72 -4.38
C SER A 250 -16.06 -39.80 -3.97
N GLY A 251 -15.73 -38.59 -3.55
CA GLY A 251 -16.70 -37.64 -3.03
C GLY A 251 -17.77 -37.37 -4.08
N SER A 252 -18.99 -37.84 -3.83
CA SER A 252 -20.15 -37.46 -4.64
C SER A 252 -20.42 -35.97 -4.46
N SER A 253 -20.76 -35.28 -5.55
CA SER A 253 -21.10 -33.86 -5.53
C SER A 253 -22.26 -33.61 -4.55
N GLY A 254 -22.07 -32.72 -3.58
CA GLY A 254 -23.07 -32.40 -2.55
C GLY A 254 -22.88 -33.07 -1.18
N SER A 255 -21.90 -33.98 -1.04
CA SER A 255 -21.45 -34.45 0.28
C SER A 255 -20.40 -33.50 0.87
N ALA A 256 -20.32 -33.39 2.21
CA ALA A 256 -19.28 -32.58 2.86
C ALA A 256 -17.86 -32.98 2.43
N TRP A 257 -17.61 -34.29 2.26
CA TRP A 257 -16.34 -34.80 1.72
C TRP A 257 -16.13 -34.44 0.25
N GLY A 258 -17.18 -34.49 -0.58
CA GLY A 258 -17.14 -34.04 -1.97
C GLY A 258 -16.79 -32.56 -2.10
N GLU A 259 -17.30 -31.70 -1.23
CA GLU A 259 -16.96 -30.27 -1.21
C GLU A 259 -15.49 -30.05 -0.78
N VAL A 260 -14.97 -30.83 0.18
CA VAL A 260 -13.53 -30.78 0.55
C VAL A 260 -12.64 -31.21 -0.62
N VAL A 261 -13.01 -32.29 -1.32
CA VAL A 261 -12.26 -32.76 -2.50
C VAL A 261 -12.31 -31.72 -3.62
N ALA A 262 -13.48 -31.12 -3.89
CA ALA A 262 -13.65 -30.06 -4.88
C ALA A 262 -12.80 -28.82 -4.54
N ALA A 263 -12.79 -28.40 -3.28
CA ALA A 263 -11.98 -27.28 -2.80
C ALA A 263 -10.48 -27.54 -2.89
N ARG A 264 -10.02 -28.79 -3.04
CA ARG A 264 -8.59 -29.16 -3.15
C ARG A 264 -8.13 -29.38 -4.59
N ARG A 265 -9.02 -29.28 -5.58
CA ARG A 265 -8.64 -29.52 -6.97
C ARG A 265 -7.69 -28.43 -7.47
N ALA A 266 -6.72 -28.84 -8.28
CA ALA A 266 -5.74 -27.92 -8.88
C ALA A 266 -6.36 -26.98 -9.92
N ASP A 267 -7.51 -27.35 -10.49
CA ASP A 267 -8.28 -26.59 -11.48
C ASP A 267 -9.31 -25.63 -10.87
N ARG A 268 -9.37 -25.53 -9.52
CA ARG A 268 -10.34 -24.65 -8.85
C ARG A 268 -10.05 -23.17 -9.17
N PRO A 269 -11.10 -22.34 -9.33
CA PRO A 269 -10.93 -20.88 -9.41
C PRO A 269 -10.16 -20.38 -8.20
N SER A 270 -9.14 -19.56 -8.44
CA SER A 270 -8.45 -18.84 -7.39
C SER A 270 -9.28 -17.62 -6.94
N GLY A 271 -8.91 -17.03 -5.80
CA GLY A 271 -9.54 -15.78 -5.35
C GLY A 271 -9.44 -14.65 -6.37
N ILE A 272 -8.33 -14.60 -7.14
CA ILE A 272 -8.16 -13.59 -8.20
C ILE A 272 -9.05 -13.86 -9.42
N ASP A 273 -9.30 -15.14 -9.74
CA ASP A 273 -10.24 -15.48 -10.82
C ASP A 273 -11.67 -15.08 -10.44
N LEU A 274 -12.03 -15.23 -9.16
CA LEU A 274 -13.32 -14.75 -8.66
C LEU A 274 -13.39 -13.22 -8.65
N ALA A 275 -12.33 -12.52 -8.23
CA ALA A 275 -12.27 -11.07 -8.29
C ALA A 275 -12.41 -10.53 -9.72
N ALA A 276 -11.76 -11.18 -10.69
CA ALA A 276 -11.88 -10.83 -12.12
C ALA A 276 -13.31 -10.98 -12.67
N LEU A 277 -14.11 -11.89 -12.10
CA LEU A 277 -15.51 -12.08 -12.47
C LEU A 277 -16.45 -11.07 -11.82
N LEU A 278 -16.08 -10.56 -10.63
CA LEU A 278 -16.96 -9.74 -9.79
C LEU A 278 -16.66 -8.24 -9.87
N CYS A 279 -15.50 -7.86 -10.42
CA CYS A 279 -15.01 -6.49 -10.40
C CYS A 279 -14.63 -6.00 -11.80
N GLU A 280 -14.90 -4.72 -12.07
CA GLU A 280 -14.50 -4.04 -13.31
C GLU A 280 -13.01 -3.69 -13.32
N SER A 281 -12.43 -3.51 -12.13
CA SER A 281 -11.01 -3.23 -11.96
C SER A 281 -10.45 -3.97 -10.73
N TRP A 282 -9.13 -4.19 -10.73
CA TRP A 282 -8.42 -4.71 -9.56
C TRP A 282 -6.99 -4.17 -9.52
N VAL A 283 -6.63 -3.59 -8.39
CA VAL A 283 -5.27 -3.25 -8.00
C VAL A 283 -4.87 -4.18 -6.86
N ASP A 284 -3.97 -5.12 -7.12
CA ASP A 284 -3.45 -6.02 -6.08
C ASP A 284 -2.63 -5.19 -5.07
N LEU A 285 -2.89 -5.42 -3.80
CA LEU A 285 -2.16 -4.84 -2.69
C LEU A 285 -1.40 -5.95 -2.00
N ALA A 286 -0.09 -5.78 -1.83
CA ALA A 286 0.74 -6.77 -1.16
C ALA A 286 0.20 -7.09 0.24
N ALA A 287 -0.08 -8.37 0.48
CA ALA A 287 -0.44 -8.89 1.78
C ALA A 287 0.77 -9.61 2.39
N PRO A 288 1.06 -9.44 3.69
CA PRO A 288 2.13 -10.16 4.35
C PRO A 288 1.85 -11.67 4.47
N ASP A 289 0.59 -12.09 4.36
CA ASP A 289 0.19 -13.49 4.31
C ASP A 289 -0.06 -13.92 2.85
N PRO A 290 0.74 -14.84 2.28
CA PRO A 290 0.58 -15.28 0.89
C PRO A 290 -0.73 -16.07 0.65
N THR A 291 -1.43 -16.49 1.71
CA THR A 291 -2.72 -17.16 1.63
C THR A 291 -3.89 -16.17 1.52
N LEU A 292 -3.66 -14.90 1.87
CA LEU A 292 -4.62 -13.82 1.74
C LEU A 292 -4.29 -12.98 0.51
N ARG A 293 -5.34 -12.52 -0.16
CA ARG A 293 -5.24 -11.53 -1.23
C ARG A 293 -6.07 -10.33 -0.84
N SER A 294 -5.49 -9.16 -1.01
CA SER A 294 -6.13 -7.87 -0.81
C SER A 294 -5.98 -7.06 -2.07
N GLY A 295 -6.99 -6.26 -2.40
CA GLY A 295 -6.92 -5.38 -3.56
C GLY A 295 -7.99 -4.32 -3.51
N LEU A 296 -7.76 -3.23 -4.24
CA LEU A 296 -8.79 -2.24 -4.53
C LEU A 296 -9.49 -2.61 -5.83
N ALA A 297 -10.80 -2.46 -5.87
CA ALA A 297 -11.59 -2.85 -7.02
C ALA A 297 -12.79 -1.92 -7.20
N ARG A 298 -13.17 -1.71 -8.45
CA ARG A 298 -14.46 -1.10 -8.81
C ARG A 298 -15.51 -2.18 -9.03
N ILE A 299 -16.70 -1.93 -8.48
CA ILE A 299 -17.87 -2.80 -8.63
C ILE A 299 -18.95 -1.94 -9.28
N GLY A 300 -19.49 -2.40 -10.41
CA GLY A 300 -20.57 -1.78 -11.18
C GLY A 300 -21.74 -2.74 -11.35
#